data_AF-A0A9X5CMM2-F1
#
_entry.id   AF-A0A9X5CMM2-F1
#
_cell.length_a   1.000
_cell.length_b   1.000
_cell.length_c   1.000
_cell.angle_alpha   90.00
_cell.angle_beta   90.00
_cell.angle_gamma   90.00
#
_symmetry.space_group_name_H-M   'P 1'
#
loop_
_entity.id
_entity.type
_entity.pdbx_description
1 polymer ?
#
loop_
_entity_poly.entity_id
_entity_poly.type
_entity_poly.pdbx_seq_one_letter_code
_entity_poly.pdbx_strand_id
1 'polypeptide(L)'
;LLAALAPDLDRSLEPLYGYLNDDVGRRRATTGLALDLAGAPVHRPDARAVFHPSAPLRTCALLDVEEPERPFLSRTLRVPGRVVAHLLGDDTPDPSLAGRVRPLAVPTEPPGEDGFTGRLAARLKEEPLTVYLREHREGEGLAHAAMALPGGALHYTPRGPHTGEPLAALVREARLLDRPLVVSVPQDDPGALVRALSVPDVPVVFTGSRPYDPQW
;
A
#
# COMPACT_ATOMS: atom_id res chain seq x y z
N LEU A 1 -0.66 -12.10 -10.88
CA LEU A 1 -1.71 -11.95 -9.85
C LEU A 1 -2.81 -12.99 -10.00
N LEU A 2 -3.50 -13.04 -11.16
CA LEU A 2 -4.63 -13.97 -11.38
C LEU A 2 -4.30 -15.45 -11.11
N ALA A 3 -3.13 -15.94 -11.54
CA ALA A 3 -2.71 -17.32 -11.25
C ALA A 3 -2.62 -17.61 -9.73
N ALA A 4 -2.15 -16.65 -8.94
CA ALA A 4 -2.07 -16.81 -7.49
C ALA A 4 -3.44 -16.69 -6.80
N LEU A 5 -4.33 -15.87 -7.37
CA LEU A 5 -5.68 -15.59 -6.84
C LEU A 5 -6.67 -16.73 -7.12
N ALA A 6 -6.54 -17.40 -8.26
CA ALA A 6 -7.52 -18.38 -8.74
C ALA A 6 -7.94 -19.44 -7.70
N PRO A 7 -7.02 -20.15 -7.01
CA PRO A 7 -7.42 -21.15 -6.01
C PRO A 7 -8.11 -20.56 -4.76
N ASP A 8 -7.95 -19.26 -4.49
CA ASP A 8 -8.67 -18.58 -3.41
C ASP A 8 -10.12 -18.21 -3.79
N LEU A 9 -10.41 -18.12 -5.10
CA LEU A 9 -11.74 -17.79 -5.62
C LEU A 9 -12.60 -19.02 -5.89
N ASP A 10 -11.98 -20.11 -6.35
CA ASP A 10 -12.67 -21.35 -6.64
C ASP A 10 -11.84 -22.56 -6.22
N ARG A 11 -12.34 -23.27 -5.20
CA ARG A 11 -11.75 -24.49 -4.68
C ARG A 11 -11.64 -25.59 -5.73
N SER A 12 -12.47 -25.58 -6.78
CA SER A 12 -12.40 -26.54 -7.88
C SER A 12 -11.07 -26.48 -8.64
N LEU A 13 -10.35 -25.36 -8.54
CA LEU A 13 -9.04 -25.17 -9.16
C LEU A 13 -7.90 -25.77 -8.35
N GLU A 14 -8.06 -25.98 -7.04
CA GLU A 14 -7.01 -26.54 -6.18
C GLU A 14 -6.38 -27.84 -6.73
N PRO A 15 -7.16 -28.86 -7.19
CA PRO A 15 -6.60 -30.08 -7.74
C PRO A 15 -5.86 -29.86 -9.06
N LEU A 16 -6.32 -28.91 -9.90
CA LEU A 16 -5.66 -28.56 -11.16
C LEU A 16 -4.26 -27.99 -10.89
N TYR A 17 -4.14 -27.12 -9.88
CA TYR A 17 -2.84 -26.60 -9.46
C TYR A 17 -1.93 -27.71 -8.92
N GLY A 18 -2.47 -28.67 -8.16
CA GLY A 18 -1.71 -29.83 -7.72
C GLY A 18 -1.16 -30.66 -8.88
N TYR A 19 -1.98 -30.89 -9.91
CA TYR A 19 -1.56 -31.58 -11.12
C TYR A 19 -0.50 -30.80 -11.90
N LEU A 20 -0.71 -29.49 -12.10
CA LEU A 20 0.22 -28.63 -12.84
C LEU A 20 1.56 -28.45 -12.11
N ASN A 21 1.57 -28.53 -10.78
CA ASN A 21 2.79 -28.51 -9.98
C ASN A 21 3.49 -29.90 -9.92
N ASP A 22 2.88 -30.95 -10.49
CA ASP A 22 3.30 -32.35 -10.31
C ASP A 22 3.39 -32.75 -8.81
N ASP A 23 2.54 -32.16 -7.98
CA ASP A 23 2.49 -32.36 -6.53
C ASP A 23 1.06 -32.12 -6.02
N VAL A 24 0.34 -33.21 -5.74
CA VAL A 24 -1.06 -33.16 -5.26
C VAL A 24 -1.24 -32.45 -3.91
N GLY A 25 -0.15 -32.27 -3.15
CA GLY A 25 -0.13 -31.47 -1.93
C GLY A 25 -0.05 -29.97 -2.20
N ARG A 26 0.41 -29.55 -3.39
CA ARG A 26 0.61 -28.14 -3.77
C ARG A 26 -0.56 -27.59 -4.58
N ARG A 27 -1.56 -27.13 -3.87
CA ARG A 27 -2.83 -26.63 -4.43
C ARG A 27 -2.85 -25.14 -4.73
N ARG A 28 -1.67 -24.50 -4.77
CA ARG A 28 -1.50 -23.06 -5.03
C ARG A 28 -0.51 -22.82 -6.16
N ALA A 29 -0.55 -21.62 -6.73
CA ALA A 29 0.45 -21.19 -7.70
C ALA A 29 1.84 -21.18 -7.06
N THR A 30 2.83 -21.67 -7.80
CA THR A 30 4.25 -21.47 -7.49
C THR A 30 4.84 -20.44 -8.44
N THR A 31 6.02 -19.90 -8.16
CA THR A 31 6.68 -18.99 -9.11
C THR A 31 6.95 -19.68 -10.45
N GLY A 32 7.30 -20.98 -10.44
CA GLY A 32 7.50 -21.78 -11.64
C GLY A 32 6.22 -21.92 -12.44
N LEU A 33 5.15 -22.39 -11.80
CA LEU A 33 3.85 -22.52 -12.43
C LEU A 33 3.32 -21.20 -13.01
N ALA A 34 3.52 -20.09 -12.30
CA ALA A 34 3.12 -18.77 -12.80
C ALA A 34 3.90 -18.34 -14.04
N LEU A 35 5.19 -18.70 -14.15
CA LEU A 35 6.00 -18.45 -15.34
C LEU A 35 5.59 -19.35 -16.51
N ASP A 36 5.35 -20.63 -16.25
CA ASP A 36 4.92 -21.60 -17.25
C ASP A 36 3.56 -21.21 -17.85
N LEU A 37 2.59 -20.82 -17.01
CA LEU A 37 1.28 -20.30 -17.45
C LEU A 37 1.41 -18.99 -18.25
N ALA A 38 2.40 -18.16 -17.95
CA ALA A 38 2.68 -16.93 -18.69
C ALA A 38 3.51 -17.17 -19.97
N GLY A 39 3.93 -18.41 -20.27
CA GLY A 39 4.84 -18.72 -21.37
C GLY A 39 6.23 -18.09 -21.23
N ALA A 40 6.61 -17.69 -20.00
CA ALA A 40 7.84 -16.98 -19.71
C ALA A 40 8.97 -17.98 -19.37
N PRO A 41 10.08 -18.02 -20.13
CA PRO A 41 11.12 -19.02 -19.89
C PRO A 41 11.80 -18.83 -18.53
N VAL A 42 11.75 -19.85 -17.67
CA VAL A 42 12.20 -19.78 -16.26
C VAL A 42 13.69 -19.44 -16.06
N HIS A 43 14.53 -19.68 -17.07
CA HIS A 43 15.96 -19.38 -17.04
C HIS A 43 16.27 -17.91 -17.33
N ARG A 44 15.30 -17.13 -17.81
CA ARG A 44 15.47 -15.72 -18.16
C ARG A 44 15.47 -14.81 -16.92
N PRO A 45 16.47 -13.93 -16.73
CA PRO A 45 16.52 -13.04 -15.58
C PRO A 45 15.31 -12.10 -15.46
N ASP A 46 14.83 -11.56 -16.58
CA ASP A 46 13.64 -10.71 -16.69
C ASP A 46 12.37 -11.43 -16.24
N ALA A 47 12.21 -12.70 -16.62
CA ALA A 47 11.10 -13.53 -16.15
C ALA A 47 11.15 -13.73 -14.63
N ARG A 48 12.34 -13.96 -14.05
CA ARG A 48 12.49 -14.12 -12.59
C ARG A 48 12.33 -12.80 -11.82
N ALA A 49 12.69 -11.68 -12.45
CA ALA A 49 12.66 -10.35 -11.85
C ALA A 49 11.24 -9.90 -11.45
N VAL A 50 10.19 -10.42 -12.07
CA VAL A 50 8.79 -10.08 -11.72
C VAL A 50 8.38 -10.53 -10.31
N PHE A 51 9.15 -11.42 -9.68
CA PHE A 51 8.98 -11.86 -8.28
C PHE A 51 10.02 -11.28 -7.32
N HIS A 52 10.92 -10.41 -7.83
CA HIS A 52 11.90 -9.72 -6.99
C HIS A 52 11.18 -8.86 -5.93
N PRO A 53 11.73 -8.66 -4.73
CA PRO A 53 11.13 -7.76 -3.72
C PRO A 53 10.82 -6.35 -4.25
N SER A 54 11.57 -5.86 -5.23
CA SER A 54 11.34 -4.56 -5.89
C SER A 54 10.39 -4.62 -7.09
N ALA A 55 9.82 -5.78 -7.40
CA ALA A 55 8.88 -5.92 -8.51
C ALA A 55 7.51 -5.31 -8.15
N PRO A 56 6.76 -4.76 -9.12
CA PRO A 56 5.54 -3.99 -8.85
C PRO A 56 4.53 -4.71 -7.95
N LEU A 57 4.24 -5.99 -8.20
CA LEU A 57 3.27 -6.74 -7.38
C LEU A 57 3.73 -6.94 -5.93
N ARG A 58 5.05 -7.00 -5.71
CA ARG A 58 5.64 -7.16 -4.38
C ARG A 58 5.77 -5.83 -3.65
N THR A 59 6.24 -4.77 -4.32
CA THR A 59 6.34 -3.42 -3.74
C THR A 59 4.96 -2.85 -3.43
N CYS A 60 3.95 -3.22 -4.21
CA CYS A 60 2.56 -2.83 -3.94
C CYS A 60 1.86 -3.73 -2.89
N ALA A 61 2.58 -4.70 -2.30
CA ALA A 61 2.05 -5.67 -1.36
C ALA A 61 0.78 -6.41 -1.87
N LEU A 62 0.71 -6.65 -3.18
CA LEU A 62 -0.39 -7.38 -3.84
C LEU A 62 -0.11 -8.88 -3.97
N LEU A 63 1.16 -9.28 -3.83
CA LEU A 63 1.62 -10.65 -3.96
C LEU A 63 2.74 -10.95 -2.99
N ASP A 64 2.55 -12.01 -2.20
CA ASP A 64 3.56 -12.59 -1.35
C ASP A 64 4.20 -13.82 -2.03
N VAL A 65 5.51 -13.97 -1.82
CA VAL A 65 6.27 -15.15 -2.21
C VAL A 65 6.71 -15.83 -0.91
N GLU A 66 6.04 -16.93 -0.60
CA GLU A 66 6.27 -17.72 0.62
C GLU A 66 7.32 -18.81 0.38
N GLU A 67 7.73 -19.49 1.45
CA GLU A 67 8.70 -20.61 1.43
C GLU A 67 10.09 -20.22 0.86
N PRO A 68 10.76 -19.16 1.36
CA PRO A 68 12.03 -18.67 0.81
C PRO A 68 13.18 -19.70 0.82
N GLU A 69 13.14 -20.65 1.75
CA GLU A 69 14.05 -21.78 1.88
C GLU A 69 13.97 -22.78 0.72
N ARG A 70 12.87 -22.77 -0.04
CA ARG A 70 12.71 -23.63 -1.20
C ARG A 70 13.42 -23.07 -2.44
N PRO A 71 13.78 -23.95 -3.40
CA PRO A 71 14.20 -23.52 -4.73
C PRO A 71 13.19 -22.54 -5.33
N PHE A 72 13.70 -21.54 -6.06
CA PHE A 72 12.91 -20.42 -6.56
C PHE A 72 11.58 -20.84 -7.19
N LEU A 73 11.62 -21.80 -8.14
CA LEU A 73 10.45 -22.25 -8.90
C LEU A 73 9.39 -22.95 -8.04
N SER A 74 9.78 -23.49 -6.89
CA SER A 74 8.89 -24.18 -5.95
C SER A 74 8.33 -23.25 -4.86
N ARG A 75 8.67 -21.96 -4.87
CA ARG A 75 8.15 -21.00 -3.89
C ARG A 75 6.68 -20.70 -4.16
N THR A 76 5.88 -20.72 -3.11
CA THR A 76 4.42 -20.53 -3.19
C THR A 76 4.09 -19.06 -3.36
N LEU A 77 3.10 -18.77 -4.20
CA LEU A 77 2.55 -17.43 -4.41
C LEU A 77 1.24 -17.30 -3.65
N ARG A 78 1.07 -16.17 -2.94
CA ARG A 78 -0.14 -15.87 -2.20
C ARG A 78 -0.61 -14.45 -2.44
N VAL A 79 -1.91 -14.29 -2.62
CA VAL A 79 -2.55 -12.98 -2.64
C VAL A 79 -3.01 -12.67 -1.21
N PRO A 80 -2.65 -11.51 -0.64
CA PRO A 80 -3.10 -11.13 0.70
C PRO A 80 -4.63 -11.09 0.79
N GLY A 81 -5.19 -11.57 1.90
CA GLY A 81 -6.65 -11.67 2.09
C GLY A 81 -7.39 -10.34 1.88
N ARG A 82 -6.80 -9.21 2.29
CA ARG A 82 -7.35 -7.87 2.05
C ARG A 82 -7.54 -7.57 0.55
N VAL A 83 -6.60 -7.98 -0.30
CA VAL A 83 -6.68 -7.78 -1.76
C VAL A 83 -7.81 -8.64 -2.35
N VAL A 84 -7.93 -9.89 -1.90
CA VAL A 84 -9.02 -10.79 -2.31
C VAL A 84 -10.37 -10.19 -1.92
N ALA A 85 -10.52 -9.73 -0.68
CA ALA A 85 -11.75 -9.12 -0.18
C ALA A 85 -12.16 -7.88 -1.01
N HIS A 86 -11.22 -6.97 -1.28
CA HIS A 86 -11.50 -5.80 -2.11
C HIS A 86 -11.90 -6.17 -3.55
N LEU A 87 -11.24 -7.15 -4.18
CA LEU A 87 -11.62 -7.63 -5.52
C LEU A 87 -13.03 -8.26 -5.55
N LEU A 88 -13.52 -8.74 -4.40
CA LEU A 88 -14.88 -9.26 -4.21
C LEU A 88 -15.88 -8.18 -3.80
N GLY A 89 -15.46 -6.91 -3.70
CA GLY A 89 -16.30 -5.76 -3.39
C GLY A 89 -16.38 -5.39 -1.91
N ASP A 90 -15.50 -5.93 -1.05
CA ASP A 90 -15.42 -5.53 0.36
C ASP A 90 -14.42 -4.38 0.55
N ASP A 91 -14.94 -3.19 0.86
CA ASP A 91 -14.15 -1.99 1.13
C ASP A 91 -13.78 -1.82 2.61
N THR A 92 -14.04 -2.81 3.48
CA THR A 92 -13.69 -2.76 4.91
C THR A 92 -12.17 -2.71 5.10
N PRO A 93 -11.62 -1.66 5.75
CA PRO A 93 -10.16 -1.49 5.87
C PRO A 93 -9.42 -2.70 6.45
N ASP A 94 -8.16 -2.89 6.05
CA ASP A 94 -7.31 -3.98 6.56
C ASP A 94 -7.32 -4.04 8.11
N PRO A 95 -7.66 -5.19 8.72
CA PRO A 95 -7.70 -5.34 10.18
C PRO A 95 -6.38 -5.00 10.88
N SER A 96 -5.24 -5.14 10.20
CA SER A 96 -3.93 -4.73 10.74
C SER A 96 -3.80 -3.22 10.95
N LEU A 97 -4.64 -2.43 10.28
CA LEU A 97 -4.72 -0.97 10.38
C LEU A 97 -5.75 -0.49 11.41
N ALA A 98 -6.47 -1.41 12.07
CA ALA A 98 -7.55 -1.10 12.99
C ALA A 98 -7.09 -0.14 14.11
N GLY A 99 -7.83 0.96 14.28
CA GLY A 99 -7.55 2.00 15.26
C GLY A 99 -6.36 2.91 14.94
N ARG A 100 -5.63 2.68 13.85
CA ARG A 100 -4.52 3.54 13.38
C ARG A 100 -4.91 4.36 12.16
N VAL A 101 -5.78 3.82 11.32
CA VAL A 101 -6.32 4.48 10.14
C VAL A 101 -7.78 4.80 10.36
N ARG A 102 -8.18 6.02 9.99
CA ARG A 102 -9.56 6.49 9.98
C ARG A 102 -9.80 7.38 8.76
N PRO A 103 -11.04 7.51 8.28
CA PRO A 103 -11.37 8.57 7.33
C PRO A 103 -10.96 9.93 7.90
N LEU A 104 -10.32 10.76 7.07
CA LEU A 104 -9.99 12.13 7.45
C LEU A 104 -11.28 12.94 7.60
N ALA A 105 -11.45 13.58 8.76
CA ALA A 105 -12.59 14.43 9.02
C ALA A 105 -12.42 15.78 8.29
N VAL A 106 -13.45 16.19 7.57
CA VAL A 106 -13.50 17.53 6.95
C VAL A 106 -13.93 18.53 8.04
N PRO A 107 -13.15 19.60 8.28
CA PRO A 107 -13.52 20.62 9.26
C PRO A 107 -14.75 21.41 8.78
N THR A 108 -15.58 21.84 9.74
CA THR A 108 -16.79 22.64 9.45
C THR A 108 -16.44 24.05 8.97
N GLU A 109 -15.34 24.61 9.47
CA GLU A 109 -14.87 25.94 9.11
C GLU A 109 -13.54 25.85 8.35
N PRO A 110 -13.37 26.63 7.27
CA PRO A 110 -12.14 26.60 6.49
C PRO A 110 -10.97 27.18 7.29
N PRO A 111 -9.76 26.61 7.16
CA PRO A 111 -8.56 27.16 7.77
C PRO A 111 -8.11 28.42 7.01
N GLY A 112 -8.65 29.58 7.40
CA GLY A 112 -8.27 30.89 6.85
C GLY A 112 -8.59 31.13 5.36
N GLU A 113 -8.44 32.38 4.91
CA GLU A 113 -8.73 32.83 3.54
C GLU A 113 -7.45 33.15 2.73
N ASP A 114 -6.33 32.51 3.05
CA ASP A 114 -5.01 32.81 2.43
C ASP A 114 -4.78 32.16 1.05
N GLY A 115 -5.81 31.46 0.53
CA GLY A 115 -5.77 30.72 -0.73
C GLY A 115 -4.78 29.55 -0.74
N PHE A 116 -4.14 29.22 0.39
CA PHE A 116 -3.16 28.13 0.49
C PHE A 116 -3.81 26.78 0.17
N THR A 117 -4.96 26.50 0.79
CA THR A 117 -5.76 25.29 0.55
C THR A 117 -6.05 25.07 -0.92
N GLY A 118 -6.43 26.13 -1.65
CA GLY A 118 -6.72 26.05 -3.08
C GLY A 118 -5.49 25.70 -3.91
N ARG A 119 -4.32 26.27 -3.59
CA ARG A 119 -3.05 25.92 -4.24
C ARG A 119 -2.64 24.49 -3.93
N LEU A 120 -2.79 24.03 -2.69
CA LEU A 120 -2.53 22.65 -2.29
C LEU A 120 -3.43 21.67 -3.05
N ALA A 121 -4.73 21.95 -3.11
CA ALA A 121 -5.70 21.13 -3.84
C ALA A 121 -5.36 21.05 -5.33
N ALA A 122 -5.00 22.18 -5.96
CA ALA A 122 -4.59 22.20 -7.36
C ALA A 122 -3.38 21.30 -7.61
N ARG A 123 -2.37 21.34 -6.73
CA ARG A 123 -1.17 20.51 -6.86
C ARG A 123 -1.46 19.03 -6.65
N LEU A 124 -2.19 18.68 -5.61
CA LEU A 124 -2.55 17.28 -5.32
C LEU A 124 -3.41 16.63 -6.42
N LYS A 125 -4.07 17.44 -7.27
CA LYS A 125 -4.87 16.98 -8.40
C LYS A 125 -4.04 16.68 -9.67
N GLU A 126 -2.90 17.32 -9.83
CA GLU A 126 -2.09 17.19 -11.06
C GLU A 126 -1.37 15.83 -11.13
N GLU A 127 -0.73 15.43 -10.03
CA GLU A 127 0.01 14.18 -9.95
C GLU A 127 0.14 13.69 -8.49
N PRO A 128 0.33 12.38 -8.26
CA PRO A 128 0.67 11.88 -6.94
C PRO A 128 1.97 12.51 -6.46
N LEU A 129 1.92 13.18 -5.31
CA LEU A 129 3.07 13.87 -4.75
C LEU A 129 3.08 13.77 -3.23
N THR A 130 4.29 13.86 -2.68
CA THR A 130 4.51 13.88 -1.24
C THR A 130 4.66 15.31 -0.76
N VAL A 131 3.81 15.74 0.18
CA VAL A 131 3.82 17.07 0.80
C VAL A 131 4.15 16.94 2.28
N TYR A 132 4.99 17.82 2.80
CA TYR A 132 5.10 18.06 4.24
C TYR A 132 4.46 19.41 4.59
N LEU A 133 3.36 19.38 5.34
CA LEU A 133 2.68 20.55 5.88
C LEU A 133 3.21 20.83 7.28
N ARG A 134 3.96 21.93 7.41
CA ARG A 134 4.39 22.44 8.70
C ARG A 134 3.21 23.14 9.39
N GLU A 135 2.87 22.65 10.57
CA GLU A 135 1.83 23.22 11.41
C GLU A 135 2.39 24.31 12.32
N HIS A 136 1.77 25.49 12.34
CA HIS A 136 2.05 26.51 13.35
C HIS A 136 1.19 26.30 14.59
N ARG A 137 -0.04 25.81 14.39
CA ARG A 137 -0.96 25.35 15.44
C ARG A 137 -1.32 23.89 15.18
N GLU A 138 -1.38 23.10 16.24
CA GLU A 138 -1.74 21.68 16.15
C GLU A 138 -3.07 21.51 15.39
N GLY A 139 -3.07 20.66 14.37
CA GLY A 139 -4.25 20.34 13.56
C GLY A 139 -4.53 21.31 12.40
N GLU A 140 -3.79 22.40 12.25
CA GLU A 140 -3.90 23.33 11.11
C GLU A 140 -3.58 22.64 9.79
N GLY A 141 -2.52 21.83 9.75
CA GLY A 141 -2.12 21.07 8.57
C GLY A 141 -3.16 20.02 8.19
N LEU A 142 -3.74 19.33 9.19
CA LEU A 142 -4.84 18.39 8.98
C LEU A 142 -6.07 19.08 8.36
N ALA A 143 -6.43 20.28 8.84
CA ALA A 143 -7.56 21.04 8.29
C ALA A 143 -7.32 21.43 6.82
N HIS A 144 -6.12 21.93 6.48
CA HIS A 144 -5.76 22.25 5.10
C HIS A 144 -5.75 21.00 4.20
N ALA A 145 -5.20 19.87 4.68
CA ALA A 145 -5.20 18.61 3.95
C ALA A 145 -6.62 18.10 3.68
N ALA A 146 -7.49 18.14 4.69
CA ALA A 146 -8.88 17.70 4.56
C ALA A 146 -9.67 18.55 3.56
N MET A 147 -9.50 19.86 3.59
CA MET A 147 -10.15 20.76 2.63
C MET A 147 -9.57 20.67 1.21
N ALA A 148 -8.27 20.36 1.08
CA ALA A 148 -7.63 20.17 -0.21
C ALA A 148 -7.99 18.83 -0.88
N LEU A 149 -8.53 17.87 -0.11
CA LEU A 149 -8.87 16.52 -0.55
C LEU A 149 -10.38 16.25 -0.37
N PRO A 150 -11.26 16.92 -1.14
CA PRO A 150 -12.71 16.82 -0.96
C PRO A 150 -13.29 15.43 -1.25
N GLY A 151 -12.56 14.57 -1.97
CA GLY A 151 -12.90 13.14 -2.16
C GLY A 151 -12.66 12.27 -0.93
N GLY A 152 -12.12 12.85 0.14
CA GLY A 152 -11.72 12.14 1.35
C GLY A 152 -10.29 11.63 1.28
N ALA A 153 -9.76 11.28 2.46
CA ALA A 153 -8.42 10.73 2.62
C ALA A 153 -8.39 9.71 3.76
N LEU A 154 -7.36 8.87 3.77
CA LEU A 154 -7.04 8.00 4.89
C LEU A 154 -6.11 8.76 5.84
N HIS A 155 -6.59 9.06 7.05
CA HIS A 155 -5.79 9.65 8.11
C HIS A 155 -5.14 8.53 8.93
N TYR A 156 -3.82 8.48 8.88
CA TYR A 156 -2.99 7.57 9.67
C TYR A 156 -2.32 8.29 10.84
N THR A 157 -2.49 7.74 12.04
CA THR A 157 -1.84 8.21 13.26
C THR A 157 -0.92 7.11 13.81
N PRO A 158 0.41 7.25 13.67
CA PRO A 158 1.38 6.30 14.23
C PRO A 158 1.23 6.18 15.75
N ARG A 159 1.42 4.98 16.31
CA ARG A 159 1.26 4.74 17.76
C ARG A 159 2.58 4.52 18.50
N GLY A 160 3.70 4.57 17.79
CA GLY A 160 5.04 4.35 18.35
C GLY A 160 6.13 4.47 17.29
N PRO A 161 7.37 4.01 17.61
CA PRO A 161 8.45 3.97 16.63
C PRO A 161 8.06 3.11 15.41
N HIS A 162 8.59 3.47 14.23
CA HIS A 162 8.21 2.85 12.94
C HIS A 162 8.47 1.35 12.83
N THR A 163 9.32 0.80 13.69
CA THR A 163 9.60 -0.64 13.78
C THR A 163 8.34 -1.42 14.17
N GLY A 164 7.73 -2.08 13.19
CA GLY A 164 6.52 -2.89 13.38
C GLY A 164 5.21 -2.22 12.93
N GLU A 165 5.28 -1.01 12.36
CA GLU A 165 4.12 -0.39 11.72
C GLU A 165 3.84 -1.07 10.36
N PRO A 166 2.57 -1.41 10.04
CA PRO A 166 2.19 -2.10 8.81
C PRO A 166 2.15 -1.14 7.61
N LEU A 167 3.25 -0.42 7.33
CA LEU A 167 3.30 0.64 6.32
C LEU A 167 3.00 0.13 4.91
N ALA A 168 3.45 -1.09 4.58
CA ALA A 168 3.11 -1.72 3.30
C ALA A 168 1.60 -1.97 3.17
N ALA A 169 0.93 -2.36 4.25
CA ALA A 169 -0.53 -2.51 4.27
C ALA A 169 -1.23 -1.16 4.15
N LEU A 170 -0.71 -0.10 4.78
CA LEU A 170 -1.24 1.26 4.69
C LEU A 170 -1.22 1.79 3.25
N VAL A 171 -0.07 1.69 2.57
CA VAL A 171 0.03 2.17 1.18
C VAL A 171 -0.83 1.30 0.26
N ARG A 172 -0.88 -0.02 0.49
CA ARG A 172 -1.80 -0.90 -0.23
C ARG A 172 -3.25 -0.47 -0.04
N GLU A 173 -3.66 -0.16 1.18
CA GLU A 173 -5.02 0.28 1.50
C GLU A 173 -5.39 1.57 0.74
N ALA A 174 -4.46 2.53 0.71
CA ALA A 174 -4.60 3.76 -0.06
C ALA A 174 -4.79 3.50 -1.57
N ARG A 175 -4.03 2.54 -2.13
CA ARG A 175 -4.15 2.14 -3.54
C ARG A 175 -5.47 1.43 -3.84
N LEU A 176 -5.89 0.50 -2.99
CA LEU A 176 -7.13 -0.26 -3.19
C LEU A 176 -8.35 0.67 -3.15
N LEU A 177 -8.35 1.62 -2.22
CA LEU A 177 -9.47 2.57 -2.07
C LEU A 177 -9.36 3.80 -2.97
N ASP A 178 -8.28 3.93 -3.75
CA ASP A 178 -7.94 5.14 -4.53
C ASP A 178 -8.04 6.41 -3.68
N ARG A 179 -7.44 6.37 -2.48
CA ARG A 179 -7.49 7.45 -1.50
C ARG A 179 -6.11 7.95 -1.13
N PRO A 180 -5.91 9.28 -1.05
CA PRO A 180 -4.68 9.87 -0.55
C PRO A 180 -4.47 9.55 0.93
N LEU A 181 -3.21 9.58 1.36
CA LEU A 181 -2.80 9.40 2.74
C LEU A 181 -2.54 10.75 3.39
N VAL A 182 -3.09 10.95 4.59
CA VAL A 182 -2.72 12.05 5.48
C VAL A 182 -2.12 11.46 6.74
N VAL A 183 -0.91 11.90 7.08
CA VAL A 183 -0.10 11.27 8.13
C VAL A 183 0.32 12.32 9.13
N SER A 184 -0.15 12.20 10.37
CA SER A 184 0.38 13.01 11.47
C SER A 184 1.74 12.44 11.89
N VAL A 185 2.82 13.18 11.62
CA VAL A 185 4.18 12.67 11.91
C VAL A 185 4.42 12.61 13.42
N PRO A 186 5.07 11.54 13.92
CA PRO A 186 5.41 11.43 15.33
C PRO A 186 6.52 12.43 15.68
N GLN A 187 6.65 12.73 16.98
CA GLN A 187 7.73 13.60 17.45
C GLN A 187 9.10 12.91 17.42
N ASP A 188 9.15 11.58 17.51
CA ASP A 188 10.39 10.81 17.55
C ASP A 188 10.63 10.12 16.20
N ASP A 189 11.82 10.35 15.62
CA ASP A 189 12.33 9.75 14.37
C ASP A 189 11.34 9.72 13.17
N PRO A 190 10.81 10.88 12.72
CA PRO A 190 9.85 10.92 11.60
C PRO A 190 10.46 10.51 10.25
N GLY A 191 11.79 10.53 10.11
CA GLY A 191 12.46 10.30 8.83
C GLY A 191 12.20 8.90 8.26
N ALA A 192 12.18 7.87 9.11
CA ALA A 192 11.88 6.51 8.66
C ALA A 192 10.45 6.39 8.09
N LEU A 193 9.46 7.07 8.69
CA LEU A 193 8.09 7.11 8.17
C LEU A 193 8.02 7.81 6.82
N VAL A 194 8.64 8.99 6.76
CA VAL A 194 8.60 9.85 5.58
C VAL A 194 9.18 9.09 4.41
N ARG A 195 10.35 8.46 4.55
CA ARG A 195 10.93 7.61 3.50
C ARG A 195 10.05 6.46 3.09
N ALA A 196 9.51 5.73 4.06
CA ALA A 196 8.72 4.52 3.78
C ALA A 196 7.39 4.84 3.09
N LEU A 197 6.79 6.00 3.34
CA LEU A 197 5.52 6.42 2.77
C LEU A 197 5.65 7.39 1.58
N SER A 198 6.85 7.90 1.28
CA SER A 198 7.11 8.72 0.08
C SER A 198 7.14 7.83 -1.18
N VAL A 199 5.97 7.35 -1.58
CA VAL A 199 5.78 6.51 -2.77
C VAL A 199 5.36 7.35 -3.98
N PRO A 200 5.71 6.95 -5.21
CA PRO A 200 5.49 7.77 -6.40
C PRO A 200 4.05 7.77 -6.92
N ASP A 201 3.19 6.88 -6.41
CA ASP A 201 1.88 6.58 -6.99
C ASP A 201 0.69 6.86 -6.06
N VAL A 202 0.95 7.29 -4.83
CA VAL A 202 -0.09 7.67 -3.86
C VAL A 202 0.21 9.10 -3.36
N PRO A 203 -0.74 10.04 -3.42
CA PRO A 203 -0.56 11.33 -2.79
C PRO A 203 -0.45 11.16 -1.26
N VAL A 204 0.63 11.67 -0.67
CA VAL A 204 0.88 11.58 0.78
C VAL A 204 1.11 12.97 1.35
N VAL A 205 0.30 13.34 2.32
CA VAL A 205 0.40 14.62 3.03
C VAL A 205 0.80 14.35 4.47
N PHE A 206 2.04 14.67 4.81
CA PHE A 206 2.51 14.67 6.19
C PHE A 206 2.12 15.97 6.88
N THR A 207 1.68 15.90 8.13
CA THR A 207 1.42 17.09 8.95
C THR A 207 2.22 17.00 10.25
N GLY A 208 2.88 18.10 10.64
CA GLY A 208 3.64 18.15 11.87
C GLY A 208 4.17 19.54 12.19
N SER A 209 4.47 19.80 13.46
CA SER A 209 4.91 21.12 13.94
C SER A 209 6.38 21.43 13.68
N ARG A 210 7.19 20.40 13.41
CA ARG A 210 8.63 20.54 13.18
C ARG A 210 8.92 21.06 11.76
N PRO A 211 10.03 21.77 11.54
CA PRO A 211 10.53 22.01 10.20
C PRO A 211 10.84 20.68 9.50
N TYR A 212 10.68 20.64 8.19
CA TYR A 212 11.17 19.55 7.35
C TYR A 212 12.69 19.43 7.46
N ASP A 213 13.18 18.20 7.59
CA ASP A 213 14.60 17.87 7.51
C ASP A 213 14.90 17.24 6.14
N PRO A 214 15.81 17.81 5.33
CA PRO A 214 16.19 17.25 4.04
C PRO A 214 16.89 15.88 4.12
N GLN A 215 17.28 15.43 5.30
CA GLN A 215 17.83 14.08 5.52
C GLN A 215 16.75 13.00 5.73
N TRP A 216 15.48 13.40 5.79
CA TRP A 216 14.36 12.46 5.78
C TRP A 216 14.23 11.84 4.39
#